data_AF-A0A352YXB2-F1
#
_entry.id   AF-A0A352YXB2-F1
#
_cell.length_a   1.000
_cell.length_b   1.000
_cell.length_c   1.000
_cell.angle_alpha   90.00
_cell.angle_beta   90.00
_cell.angle_gamma   90.00
#
_symmetry.space_group_name_H-M   'P 1'
#
loop_
_entity.id
_entity.type
_entity.pdbx_description
1 polymer ?
#
loop_
_entity_poly.entity_id
_entity_poly.type
_entity_poly.pdbx_seq_one_letter_code
_entity_poly.pdbx_strand_id
1 'polypeptide(L)'
;MIKSEKRLKELAGILQKGNPVVVTEAIKILRDEEPFEGAIALLAEYYNNASDKENIEIIEEFFNDIKYHSVRPEVIAEILKPYKQDTICMLVSSCWQSGLDYSGYIEDIAGIFLESDYATAIECMTLIEESVKYNTREEKDNIIKIIEKSPRAFTHERNALTRELIEILEK
;
A
#
# COMPACT_ATOMS: atom_id res chain seq x y z
N MET A 1 -13.55 10.66 0.96
CA MET A 1 -13.05 11.31 -0.26
C MET A 1 -14.21 11.86 -1.07
N ILE A 2 -14.00 13.04 -1.65
CA ILE A 2 -15.00 13.74 -2.49
C ILE A 2 -14.65 13.49 -3.96
N LYS A 3 -15.62 13.07 -4.76
CA LYS A 3 -15.44 12.95 -6.20
C LYS A 3 -15.31 14.33 -6.85
N SER A 4 -14.27 14.53 -7.65
CA SER A 4 -14.09 15.76 -8.42
C SER A 4 -13.43 15.51 -9.78
N GLU A 5 -14.24 15.40 -10.82
CA GLU A 5 -13.74 15.17 -12.19
C GLU A 5 -12.82 16.28 -12.69
N LYS A 6 -13.07 17.53 -12.24
CA LYS A 6 -12.22 18.67 -12.58
C LYS A 6 -10.82 18.50 -12.00
N ARG A 7 -10.72 18.26 -10.68
CA ARG A 7 -9.42 18.09 -10.00
C ARG A 7 -8.67 16.87 -10.53
N LEU A 8 -9.39 15.79 -10.82
CA LEU A 8 -8.81 14.57 -11.39
C LEU A 8 -8.19 14.82 -12.78
N LYS A 9 -8.91 15.52 -13.67
CA LYS A 9 -8.38 15.90 -14.99
C LYS A 9 -7.18 16.84 -14.90
N GLU A 10 -7.21 17.80 -13.96
CA GLU A 10 -6.11 18.73 -13.72
C GLU A 10 -4.85 17.98 -13.25
N LEU A 11 -4.99 17.11 -12.24
CA LEU A 11 -3.87 16.30 -11.73
C LEU A 11 -3.30 15.37 -12.82
N ALA A 12 -4.16 14.68 -13.58
CA ALA A 12 -3.71 13.83 -14.68
C ALA A 12 -2.93 14.62 -15.74
N GLY A 13 -3.39 15.83 -16.08
CA GLY A 13 -2.69 16.71 -17.01
C GLY A 13 -1.31 17.15 -16.49
N ILE A 14 -1.22 17.46 -15.19
CA ILE A 14 0.04 17.81 -14.53
C ILE A 14 1.01 16.64 -14.53
N LEU A 15 0.57 15.44 -14.15
CA LEU A 15 1.43 14.25 -14.13
C LEU A 15 1.95 13.89 -15.54
N GLN A 16 1.12 14.06 -16.59
CA GLN A 16 1.54 13.72 -17.95
C GLN A 16 2.45 14.75 -18.63
N LYS A 17 2.28 16.04 -18.35
CA LYS A 17 2.90 17.13 -19.12
C LYS A 17 3.67 18.15 -18.27
N GLY A 18 3.52 18.09 -16.95
CA GLY A 18 4.21 18.95 -16.02
C GLY A 18 5.70 18.67 -16.00
N ASN A 19 6.50 19.71 -15.74
CA ASN A 19 7.88 19.53 -15.33
C ASN A 19 7.92 19.12 -13.83
N PRO A 20 9.07 18.64 -13.32
CA PRO A 20 9.18 18.20 -11.92
C PRO A 20 8.69 19.23 -10.90
N VAL A 21 8.97 20.53 -11.11
CA VAL A 21 8.52 21.60 -10.22
C VAL A 21 6.99 21.66 -10.11
N VAL A 22 6.27 21.54 -11.22
CA VAL A 22 4.80 21.60 -11.24
C VAL A 22 4.19 20.34 -10.63
N VAL A 23 4.79 19.17 -10.86
CA VAL A 23 4.36 17.90 -10.25
C VAL A 23 4.52 17.96 -8.73
N THR A 24 5.69 18.40 -8.27
CA THR A 24 6.00 18.60 -6.85
C THR A 24 5.00 19.51 -6.17
N GLU A 25 4.67 20.65 -6.78
CA GLU A 25 3.71 21.60 -6.20
C GLU A 25 2.30 20.99 -6.11
N ALA A 26 1.88 20.26 -7.15
CA ALA A 26 0.58 19.58 -7.15
C ALA A 26 0.49 18.53 -6.03
N ILE A 27 1.55 17.74 -5.82
CA ILE A 27 1.59 16.73 -4.76
C ILE A 27 1.60 17.39 -3.37
N LYS A 28 2.30 18.51 -3.19
CA LYS A 28 2.26 19.28 -1.94
C LYS A 28 0.86 19.77 -1.62
N ILE A 29 0.13 20.31 -2.61
CA ILE A 29 -1.27 20.72 -2.41
C ILE A 29 -2.15 19.54 -1.99
N LEU A 30 -1.92 18.34 -2.53
CA LEU A 30 -2.63 17.13 -2.10
C LEU A 30 -2.31 16.73 -0.65
N ARG A 31 -1.13 17.09 -0.12
CA ARG A 31 -0.74 16.77 1.26
C ARG A 31 -1.52 17.60 2.30
N ASP A 32 -1.90 18.82 1.94
CA ASP A 32 -2.57 19.77 2.85
C ASP A 32 -4.09 19.57 2.93
N GLU A 33 -4.68 18.74 2.07
CA GLU A 33 -6.12 18.51 1.98
C GLU A 33 -6.46 17.01 1.95
N GLU A 34 -7.70 16.63 2.27
CA GLU A 34 -8.16 15.26 2.02
C GLU A 34 -8.10 14.97 0.51
N PRO A 35 -7.41 13.90 0.07
CA PRO A 35 -7.37 13.54 -1.34
C PRO A 35 -8.77 13.35 -1.93
N PHE A 36 -8.97 13.85 -3.14
CA PHE A 36 -10.18 13.56 -3.89
C PHE A 36 -10.13 12.14 -4.46
N GLU A 37 -11.30 11.55 -4.68
CA GLU A 37 -11.41 10.18 -5.21
C GLU A 37 -10.70 10.07 -6.56
N GLY A 38 -9.84 9.06 -6.71
CA GLY A 38 -9.02 8.82 -7.90
C GLY A 38 -7.63 9.48 -7.87
N ALA A 39 -7.34 10.34 -6.89
CA ALA A 39 -6.00 10.93 -6.76
C ALA A 39 -4.96 9.87 -6.43
N ILE A 40 -5.28 8.92 -5.54
CA ILE A 40 -4.37 7.84 -5.15
C ILE A 40 -4.07 6.95 -6.37
N ALA A 41 -5.11 6.59 -7.13
CA ALA A 41 -4.93 5.80 -8.34
C ALA A 41 -4.01 6.46 -9.38
N LEU A 42 -4.16 7.77 -9.62
CA LEU A 42 -3.29 8.48 -10.56
C LEU A 42 -1.83 8.53 -10.10
N LEU A 43 -1.59 8.72 -8.80
CA LEU A 43 -0.24 8.76 -8.25
C LEU A 43 0.43 7.37 -8.26
N ALA A 44 -0.30 6.32 -7.91
CA ALA A 44 0.17 4.94 -7.99
C ALA A 44 0.49 4.53 -9.44
N GLU A 45 -0.39 4.85 -10.39
CA GLU A 45 -0.16 4.60 -11.81
C GLU A 45 1.05 5.38 -12.33
N TYR A 46 1.20 6.65 -11.93
CA TYR A 46 2.37 7.43 -12.29
C TYR A 46 3.65 6.81 -11.74
N TYR A 47 3.69 6.47 -10.44
CA TYR A 47 4.85 5.85 -9.79
C TYR A 47 5.26 4.54 -10.49
N ASN A 48 4.28 3.69 -10.85
CA ASN A 48 4.55 2.43 -11.55
C ASN A 48 5.22 2.62 -12.92
N ASN A 49 4.90 3.71 -13.61
CA ASN A 49 5.36 3.96 -14.98
C ASN A 49 6.54 4.93 -15.06
N ALA A 50 6.76 5.73 -14.01
CA ALA A 50 7.80 6.74 -13.98
C ALA A 50 9.20 6.12 -13.94
N SER A 51 10.16 6.88 -14.46
CA SER A 51 11.61 6.65 -14.29
C SER A 51 12.31 7.88 -13.72
N ASP A 52 11.56 8.95 -13.46
CA ASP A 52 12.06 10.19 -12.89
C ASP A 52 12.15 10.03 -11.38
N LYS A 53 13.38 10.08 -10.85
CA LYS A 53 13.66 9.80 -9.46
C LYS A 53 13.08 10.87 -8.52
N GLU A 54 13.08 12.13 -8.92
CA GLU A 54 12.59 13.25 -8.08
C GLU A 54 11.08 13.12 -7.86
N ASN A 55 10.32 12.85 -8.92
CA ASN A 55 8.86 12.69 -8.81
C ASN A 55 8.49 11.41 -8.04
N ILE A 56 9.24 10.32 -8.21
CA ILE A 56 9.03 9.06 -7.50
C ILE A 56 9.21 9.26 -5.98
N GLU A 57 10.30 9.91 -5.56
CA GLU A 57 10.58 10.19 -4.13
C GLU A 57 9.47 11.04 -3.50
N ILE A 58 8.98 12.06 -4.20
CA ILE A 58 7.93 12.96 -3.67
C ILE A 58 6.58 12.25 -3.56
N ILE A 59 6.28 11.35 -4.49
CA ILE A 59 5.07 10.52 -4.43
C ILE A 59 5.16 9.54 -3.26
N GLU A 60 6.29 8.87 -3.08
CA GLU A 60 6.54 7.98 -1.95
C GLU A 60 6.36 8.72 -0.61
N GLU A 61 7.02 9.89 -0.45
CA GLU A 61 6.84 10.72 0.74
C GLU A 61 5.38 11.15 0.95
N PHE A 62 4.65 11.46 -0.11
CA PHE A 62 3.23 11.77 0.00
C PHE A 62 2.44 10.59 0.55
N PHE A 63 2.66 9.38 0.03
CA PHE A 63 2.00 8.16 0.51
C PHE A 63 2.32 7.86 1.97
N ASN A 64 3.58 8.02 2.37
CA ASN A 64 4.03 7.82 3.75
C ASN A 64 3.44 8.84 4.72
N ASP A 65 3.06 10.04 4.25
CA ASP A 65 2.52 11.12 5.08
C ASP A 65 0.98 11.18 5.10
N ILE A 66 0.26 10.24 4.45
CA ILE A 66 -1.20 10.31 4.36
C ILE A 66 -1.86 10.16 5.74
N LYS A 67 -2.76 11.08 6.09
CA LYS A 67 -3.44 11.12 7.41
C LYS A 67 -4.93 10.79 7.36
N TYR A 68 -5.48 10.54 6.18
CA TYR A 68 -6.93 10.46 5.98
C TYR A 68 -7.38 8.99 5.86
N HIS A 69 -8.07 8.45 6.87
CA HIS A 69 -8.58 7.07 6.85
C HIS A 69 -9.49 6.74 5.64
N SER A 70 -10.07 7.75 5.00
CA SER A 70 -10.93 7.62 3.83
C SER A 70 -10.20 7.16 2.57
N VAL A 71 -8.86 7.27 2.53
CA VAL A 71 -8.05 6.85 1.37
C VAL A 71 -7.73 5.35 1.38
N ARG A 72 -7.79 4.69 2.54
CA ARG A 72 -7.37 3.29 2.73
C ARG A 72 -7.99 2.34 1.70
N PRO A 73 -9.31 2.40 1.40
CA PRO A 73 -9.89 1.51 0.40
C PRO A 73 -9.28 1.70 -1.00
N GLU A 74 -8.93 2.93 -1.37
CA GLU A 74 -8.32 3.21 -2.68
C GLU A 74 -6.85 2.75 -2.70
N VAL A 75 -6.08 2.97 -1.62
CA VAL A 75 -4.72 2.44 -1.49
C VAL A 75 -4.70 0.92 -1.65
N ILE A 76 -5.59 0.20 -0.95
CA ILE A 76 -5.69 -1.26 -1.05
C ILE A 76 -6.11 -1.70 -2.47
N ALA A 77 -7.06 -1.00 -3.10
CA ALA A 77 -7.43 -1.29 -4.48
C ALA A 77 -6.26 -1.12 -5.45
N GLU A 78 -5.35 -0.16 -5.23
CA GLU A 78 -4.15 0.02 -6.03
C GLU A 78 -3.10 -1.07 -5.77
N ILE A 79 -2.91 -1.51 -4.53
CA ILE A 79 -1.98 -2.60 -4.19
C ILE A 79 -2.35 -3.91 -4.90
N LEU A 80 -3.65 -4.18 -5.06
CA LEU A 80 -4.17 -5.39 -5.70
C LEU A 80 -4.07 -5.37 -7.25
N LYS A 81 -3.60 -4.29 -7.85
CA LYS A 81 -3.37 -4.21 -9.31
C LYS A 81 -2.08 -4.93 -9.71
N PRO A 82 -1.94 -5.33 -10.99
CA PRO A 82 -0.74 -5.99 -11.50
C PRO A 82 0.40 -4.99 -11.75
N TYR A 83 0.80 -4.25 -10.71
CA TYR A 83 1.93 -3.33 -10.75
C TYR A 83 3.28 -4.06 -10.65
N LYS A 84 4.37 -3.33 -10.93
CA LYS A 84 5.73 -3.80 -10.67
C LYS A 84 5.89 -4.08 -9.18
N GLN A 85 6.73 -5.05 -8.82
CA GLN A 85 6.98 -5.42 -7.42
C GLN A 85 7.43 -4.21 -6.60
N ASP A 86 8.33 -3.37 -7.12
CA ASP A 86 8.77 -2.13 -6.45
C ASP A 86 7.62 -1.17 -6.11
N THR A 87 6.60 -1.10 -6.95
CA THR A 87 5.41 -0.28 -6.70
C THR A 87 4.52 -0.91 -5.62
N ILE A 88 4.30 -2.22 -5.68
CA ILE A 88 3.53 -2.94 -4.66
C ILE A 88 4.23 -2.80 -3.31
N CYS A 89 5.55 -3.02 -3.28
CA CYS A 89 6.39 -2.86 -2.10
C CYS A 89 6.28 -1.45 -1.50
N MET A 90 6.39 -0.39 -2.32
CA MET A 90 6.21 1.00 -1.86
C MET A 90 4.79 1.26 -1.32
N LEU A 91 3.75 0.80 -2.01
CA LEU A 91 2.38 1.02 -1.55
C LEU A 91 2.10 0.28 -0.23
N VAL A 92 2.57 -0.96 -0.07
CA VAL A 92 2.44 -1.72 1.18
C VAL A 92 3.25 -1.05 2.30
N SER A 93 4.49 -0.62 2.03
CA SER A 93 5.31 0.03 3.05
C SER A 93 4.69 1.35 3.53
N SER A 94 4.10 2.12 2.61
CA SER A 94 3.44 3.37 2.96
C SER A 94 2.25 3.19 3.90
N CYS A 95 1.60 2.02 3.87
CA CYS A 95 0.49 1.72 4.77
C CYS A 95 0.93 1.75 6.23
N TRP A 96 2.05 1.11 6.59
CA TRP A 96 2.55 1.14 7.96
C TRP A 96 3.31 2.44 8.28
N GLN A 97 3.98 3.05 7.30
CA GLN A 97 4.67 4.34 7.50
C GLN A 97 3.70 5.49 7.80
N SER A 98 2.52 5.48 7.19
CA SER A 98 1.46 6.46 7.46
C SER A 98 0.87 6.38 8.87
N GLY A 99 1.06 5.24 9.56
CA GLY A 99 0.45 4.98 10.86
C GLY A 99 -1.08 4.87 10.82
N LEU A 100 -1.68 4.79 9.63
CA LEU A 100 -3.11 4.52 9.49
C LEU A 100 -3.40 3.06 9.88
N ASP A 101 -4.53 2.84 10.52
CA ASP A 101 -4.99 1.49 10.85
C ASP A 101 -5.43 0.75 9.58
N TYR A 102 -4.82 -0.39 9.25
CA TYR A 102 -5.24 -1.25 8.13
C TYR A 102 -5.77 -2.61 8.60
N SER A 103 -6.19 -2.76 9.86
CA SER A 103 -6.73 -4.00 10.42
C SER A 103 -7.91 -4.59 9.65
N GLY A 104 -8.70 -3.75 8.97
CA GLY A 104 -9.79 -4.20 8.10
C GLY A 104 -9.35 -4.84 6.77
N TYR A 105 -8.04 -4.85 6.46
CA TYR A 105 -7.49 -5.31 5.18
C TYR A 105 -6.39 -6.37 5.35
N ILE A 106 -6.10 -6.84 6.58
CA ILE A 106 -4.98 -7.76 6.81
C ILE A 106 -5.14 -9.11 6.10
N GLU A 107 -6.36 -9.52 5.74
CA GLU A 107 -6.58 -10.71 4.90
C GLU A 107 -6.07 -10.49 3.47
N ASP A 108 -6.35 -9.33 2.86
CA ASP A 108 -5.81 -8.95 1.55
C ASP A 108 -4.28 -8.88 1.59
N ILE A 109 -3.73 -8.26 2.65
CA ILE A 109 -2.27 -8.15 2.86
C ILE A 109 -1.62 -9.52 3.05
N ALA A 110 -2.27 -10.47 3.74
CA ALA A 110 -1.79 -11.83 3.84
C ALA A 110 -1.79 -12.56 2.48
N GLY A 111 -2.77 -12.26 1.61
CA GLY A 111 -2.77 -12.72 0.23
C GLY A 111 -1.55 -12.20 -0.54
N ILE A 112 -1.24 -10.91 -0.42
CA ILE A 112 -0.08 -10.28 -1.06
C ILE A 112 1.23 -10.89 -0.53
N PHE A 113 1.34 -11.07 0.79
CA PHE A 113 2.48 -11.75 1.42
C PHE A 113 2.80 -13.08 0.74
N LEU A 114 1.79 -13.91 0.47
CA LEU A 114 1.99 -15.26 -0.10
C LEU A 114 2.42 -15.25 -1.57
N GLU A 115 2.07 -14.19 -2.31
CA GLU A 115 2.26 -14.11 -3.76
C GLU A 115 3.46 -13.23 -4.17
N SER A 116 3.96 -12.38 -3.27
CA SER A 116 5.00 -11.40 -3.56
C SER A 116 6.42 -11.93 -3.44
N ASP A 117 7.38 -11.13 -3.90
CA ASP A 117 8.78 -11.34 -3.57
C ASP A 117 9.08 -11.18 -2.07
N TYR A 118 10.32 -11.51 -1.69
CA TYR A 118 10.74 -11.53 -0.30
C TYR A 118 10.71 -10.13 0.34
N ALA A 119 11.09 -9.07 -0.40
CA ALA A 119 11.12 -7.71 0.11
C ALA A 119 9.70 -7.21 0.41
N THR A 120 8.78 -7.36 -0.54
CA THR A 120 7.37 -6.99 -0.38
C THR A 120 6.71 -7.76 0.76
N ALA A 121 7.10 -9.01 0.98
CA ALA A 121 6.57 -9.81 2.07
C ALA A 121 7.02 -9.36 3.46
N ILE A 122 8.24 -8.80 3.58
CA ILE A 122 8.66 -8.16 4.82
C ILE A 122 7.75 -6.96 5.10
N GLU A 123 7.48 -6.12 4.11
CA GLU A 123 6.58 -4.97 4.28
C GLU A 123 5.16 -5.40 4.67
N CYS A 124 4.65 -6.48 4.07
CA CYS A 124 3.36 -7.07 4.45
C CYS A 124 3.37 -7.55 5.90
N MET A 125 4.44 -8.21 6.35
CA MET A 125 4.56 -8.69 7.73
C MET A 125 4.57 -7.53 8.72
N THR A 126 5.36 -6.48 8.46
CA THR A 126 5.39 -5.25 9.28
C THR A 126 4.01 -4.60 9.38
N LEU A 127 3.30 -4.48 8.26
CA LEU A 127 1.95 -3.91 8.23
C LEU A 127 0.95 -4.75 9.04
N ILE A 128 1.03 -6.08 8.91
CA ILE A 128 0.18 -7.00 9.69
C ILE A 128 0.50 -6.86 11.18
N GLU A 129 1.78 -6.84 11.57
CA GLU A 129 2.19 -6.69 12.98
C GLU A 129 1.62 -5.42 13.62
N GLU A 130 1.68 -4.29 12.92
CA GLU A 130 1.16 -3.01 13.43
C GLU A 130 -0.37 -2.98 13.55
N SER A 131 -1.06 -3.71 12.67
CA SER A 131 -2.53 -3.69 12.54
C SER A 131 -3.24 -4.78 13.33
N VAL A 132 -2.61 -5.94 13.54
CA VAL A 132 -3.24 -7.17 14.06
C VAL A 132 -3.82 -7.02 15.47
N LYS A 133 -3.34 -6.04 16.25
CA LYS A 133 -3.84 -5.74 17.60
C LYS A 133 -5.31 -5.33 17.64
N TYR A 134 -5.88 -4.88 16.52
CA TYR A 134 -7.28 -4.49 16.41
C TYR A 134 -8.19 -5.63 15.92
N ASN A 135 -7.63 -6.76 15.50
CA ASN A 135 -8.39 -7.90 15.03
C ASN A 135 -8.75 -8.87 16.16
N THR A 136 -9.91 -9.49 16.02
CA THR A 136 -10.41 -10.58 16.88
C THR A 136 -9.60 -11.86 16.67
N ARG A 137 -9.65 -12.78 17.64
CA ARG A 137 -8.99 -14.09 17.49
C ARG A 137 -9.52 -14.87 16.28
N GLU A 138 -10.82 -14.79 16.01
CA GLU A 138 -11.45 -15.47 14.87
C GLU A 138 -10.89 -14.97 13.53
N GLU A 139 -10.73 -13.66 13.37
CA GLU A 139 -10.12 -13.07 12.17
C GLU A 139 -8.67 -13.53 11.99
N LYS A 140 -7.87 -13.51 13.06
CA LYS A 140 -6.49 -13.99 13.03
C LYS A 140 -6.40 -15.48 12.68
N ASP A 141 -7.25 -16.33 13.27
CA ASP A 141 -7.32 -17.76 12.98
C ASP A 141 -7.69 -18.06 11.53
N ASN A 142 -8.54 -17.23 10.92
CA ASN A 142 -8.90 -17.38 9.51
C ASN A 142 -7.69 -17.08 8.60
N ILE A 143 -6.90 -16.06 8.93
CA ILE A 143 -5.69 -15.72 8.17
C ILE A 143 -4.62 -16.80 8.33
N ILE A 144 -4.41 -17.32 9.55
CA ILE A 144 -3.49 -18.45 9.77
C ILE A 144 -3.89 -19.64 8.88
N LYS A 145 -5.19 -20.00 8.83
CA LYS A 145 -5.68 -21.08 7.96
C LYS A 145 -5.41 -20.83 6.48
N ILE A 146 -5.50 -19.57 6.02
CA ILE A 146 -5.19 -19.19 4.63
C ILE A 146 -3.70 -19.42 4.35
N ILE A 147 -2.84 -18.94 5.25
CA ILE A 147 -1.37 -19.08 5.14
C ILE A 147 -0.99 -20.56 5.15
N GLU A 148 -1.48 -21.34 6.10
CA GLU A 148 -1.13 -22.76 6.25
C GLU A 148 -1.53 -23.63 5.04
N LYS A 149 -2.62 -23.27 4.37
CA LYS A 149 -3.11 -23.97 3.18
C LYS A 149 -2.38 -23.56 1.90
N SER A 150 -1.61 -22.46 1.93
CA SER A 150 -0.94 -21.98 0.73
C SER A 150 0.30 -22.82 0.42
N PRO A 151 0.45 -23.32 -0.82
CA PRO A 151 1.65 -24.05 -1.22
C PRO A 151 2.91 -23.16 -1.26
N ARG A 152 2.75 -21.83 -1.19
CA ARG A 152 3.84 -20.85 -1.23
C ARG A 152 4.35 -20.47 0.15
N ALA A 153 3.61 -20.79 1.21
CA ALA A 153 3.92 -20.37 2.57
C ALA A 153 5.21 -20.99 3.11
N PHE A 154 5.48 -22.26 2.82
CA PHE A 154 6.60 -23.01 3.42
C PHE A 154 7.66 -23.44 2.40
N THR A 155 8.00 -22.55 1.46
CA THR A 155 9.20 -22.76 0.62
C THR A 155 10.47 -22.56 1.45
N HIS A 156 11.61 -23.07 0.96
CA HIS A 156 12.89 -22.96 1.68
C HIS A 156 13.23 -21.51 2.09
N GLU A 157 12.98 -20.56 1.19
CA GLU A 157 13.27 -19.13 1.40
C GLU A 157 12.22 -18.44 2.29
N ARG A 158 10.97 -18.92 2.29
CA ARG A 158 9.85 -18.27 3.00
C ARG A 158 9.53 -18.86 4.37
N ASN A 159 9.99 -20.07 4.66
CA ASN A 159 9.59 -20.83 5.84
C ASN A 159 9.83 -20.08 7.16
N ALA A 160 10.95 -19.38 7.32
CA ALA A 160 11.23 -18.60 8.52
C ALA A 160 10.25 -17.42 8.67
N LEU A 161 10.13 -16.60 7.63
CA LEU A 161 9.25 -15.43 7.59
C LEU A 161 7.77 -15.80 7.80
N THR A 162 7.31 -16.89 7.18
CA THR A 162 5.94 -17.37 7.35
C THR A 162 5.65 -17.84 8.77
N ARG A 163 6.62 -18.48 9.44
CA ARG A 163 6.45 -18.90 10.84
C ARG A 163 6.36 -17.69 11.77
N GLU A 164 7.20 -16.69 11.55
CA GLU A 164 7.16 -15.43 12.29
C GLU A 164 5.81 -14.72 12.10
N LEU A 165 5.29 -14.67 10.88
CA LEU A 165 3.95 -14.12 10.62
C LEU A 165 2.85 -14.89 11.38
N ILE A 166 2.92 -16.23 11.43
CA ILE A 166 1.98 -17.03 12.22
C ILE A 166 2.10 -16.70 13.72
N GLU A 167 3.32 -16.59 14.25
CA GLU A 167 3.55 -16.21 15.65
C GLU A 167 3.01 -14.81 15.97
N ILE A 168 3.10 -13.85 15.03
CA ILE A 168 2.49 -12.53 15.15
C ILE A 168 0.96 -12.63 15.24
N LEU A 169 0.33 -13.43 14.37
CA LEU A 169 -1.11 -13.66 14.35
C LEU A 169 -1.60 -14.46 15.58
N GLU A 170 -0.74 -15.22 16.23
CA GLU A 170 -1.09 -15.99 17.42
C GLU A 170 -1.14 -15.16 18.71
N LYS A 171 -0.51 -13.99 18.75
CA LYS A 171 -0.54 -13.05 19.89
C LYS A 171 -1.92 -12.41 20.07
#